data_AF-A0A3P6FVT0-F1
#
_entry.id   AF-A0A3P6FVT0-F1
#
_cell.length_a   1.000
_cell.length_b   1.000
_cell.length_c   1.000
_cell.angle_alpha   90.00
_cell.angle_beta   90.00
_cell.angle_gamma   90.00
#
_symmetry.space_group_name_H-M   'P 1'
#
loop_
_entity.id
_entity.type
_entity.pdbx_description
1 polymer ?
#
loop_
_entity_poly.entity_id
_entity_poly.type
_entity_poly.pdbx_seq_one_letter_code
_entity_poly.pdbx_strand_id
1 'polypeptide(L)'
;MTVWSEIQLRIRCRVPRFTSWSDLMQWARAPASSVPPVLKMLVTQSLVYSVWQQRNNMLHNQSITPPLVVFKDMNRQVINTINVLRKRKKFRNLMSSWLL
;
A
#
# COMPACT_ATOMS: atom_id res chain seq x y z
N MET A 1 -13.93 -9.86 -0.18
CA MET A 1 -12.49 -9.53 -0.09
C MET A 1 -12.32 -8.02 -0.17
N THR A 2 -11.47 -7.42 0.66
CA THR A 2 -11.17 -5.97 0.61
C THR A 2 -9.75 -5.74 0.12
N VAL A 3 -9.46 -4.56 -0.44
CA VAL A 3 -8.09 -4.15 -0.81
C VAL A 3 -7.13 -4.29 0.37
N TRP A 4 -7.64 -4.06 1.59
CA TRP A 4 -6.87 -4.16 2.82
C TRP A 4 -6.48 -5.60 3.19
N SER A 5 -7.36 -6.56 2.95
CA SER A 5 -7.10 -7.98 3.19
C SER A 5 -5.92 -8.47 2.34
N GLU A 6 -5.85 -8.04 1.08
CA GLU A 6 -4.74 -8.36 0.17
C GLU A 6 -3.42 -7.73 0.62
N ILE A 7 -3.47 -6.49 1.12
CA ILE A 7 -2.31 -5.79 1.68
C ILE A 7 -1.79 -6.50 2.94
N GLN A 8 -2.69 -6.94 3.82
CA GLN A 8 -2.33 -7.67 5.04
C GLN A 8 -1.57 -8.96 4.71
N LEU A 9 -2.00 -9.70 3.69
CA LEU A 9 -1.31 -10.91 3.21
C LEU A 9 0.10 -10.61 2.69
N ARG A 10 0.30 -9.46 2.02
CA ARG A 10 1.59 -9.04 1.47
C ARG A 10 2.57 -8.52 2.52
N ILE A 11 2.08 -7.68 3.42
CA ILE A 11 2.92 -7.03 4.44
C ILE A 11 3.24 -8.02 5.58
N ARG A 12 2.50 -9.12 5.73
CA ARG A 12 2.73 -10.14 6.78
C ARG A 12 2.90 -9.55 8.18
N CYS A 13 2.21 -8.45 8.43
CA CYS A 13 2.20 -7.74 9.70
C CYS A 13 0.74 -7.58 10.10
N ARG A 14 0.44 -7.70 11.40
CA ARG A 14 -0.89 -7.39 11.90
C ARG A 14 -1.14 -5.90 11.70
N VAL A 15 -2.03 -5.59 10.77
CA VAL A 15 -2.42 -4.21 10.51
C VAL A 15 -3.62 -3.87 11.41
N PRO A 16 -3.50 -2.91 12.34
CA PRO A 16 -4.59 -2.55 13.23
C PRO A 16 -5.71 -1.85 12.45
N ARG A 17 -6.88 -1.72 13.09
CA ARG A 17 -7.92 -0.82 12.59
C ARG A 17 -7.52 0.60 12.92
N PHE A 18 -7.56 1.49 11.93
CA PHE A 18 -7.26 2.90 12.13
C PHE A 18 -8.55 3.67 12.30
N THR A 19 -8.62 4.50 13.34
CA THR A 19 -9.74 5.41 13.61
C THR A 19 -9.41 6.84 13.24
N SER A 20 -8.13 7.18 13.10
CA SER A 20 -7.67 8.50 12.68
C SER A 20 -6.53 8.42 11.65
N TRP A 21 -6.32 9.52 10.94
CA TRP A 21 -5.15 9.69 10.07
C TRP A 21 -3.83 9.58 10.85
N SER A 22 -3.81 10.11 12.07
CA SER A 22 -2.64 10.05 12.96
C SER A 22 -2.24 8.60 13.27
N ASP A 23 -3.21 7.73 13.56
CA ASP A 23 -2.96 6.31 13.84
C ASP A 23 -2.36 5.60 12.61
N LEU A 24 -2.91 5.87 11.42
CA LEU A 24 -2.42 5.34 10.15
C LEU A 24 -0.97 5.77 9.90
N MET A 25 -0.67 7.05 10.09
CA MET A 25 0.67 7.60 9.86
C MET A 25 1.67 7.13 10.91
N GLN A 26 1.27 6.98 12.17
CA GLN A 26 2.11 6.44 13.23
C GLN A 26 2.46 4.98 12.92
N TRP A 27 1.46 4.16 12.55
CA TRP A 27 1.72 2.80 12.11
C TRP A 27 2.63 2.76 10.89
N ALA A 28 2.39 3.57 9.85
CA ALA A 28 3.18 3.55 8.63
C ALA A 28 4.67 3.86 8.87
N ARG A 29 4.97 4.73 9.83
CA ARG A 29 6.34 5.12 10.20
C ARG A 29 6.99 4.19 11.23
N ALA A 30 6.19 3.47 12.01
CA ALA A 30 6.69 2.60 13.06
C ALA A 30 7.51 1.43 12.47
N PRO A 31 8.71 1.17 13.00
CA PRO A 31 9.51 -0.01 12.63
C PRO A 31 8.75 -1.29 13.00
N ALA A 32 8.87 -2.29 12.13
CA ALA A 32 8.39 -3.65 12.37
C ALA A 32 9.55 -4.62 12.09
N SER A 33 9.59 -5.76 12.79
CA SER A 33 10.67 -6.74 12.66
C SER A 33 10.78 -7.32 11.24
N SER A 34 9.64 -7.50 10.56
CA SER A 34 9.56 -8.14 9.24
C SER A 34 9.40 -7.17 8.06
N VAL A 35 9.07 -5.89 8.32
CA VAL A 35 8.70 -4.94 7.26
C VAL A 35 9.36 -3.59 7.46
N PRO A 36 10.16 -3.12 6.47
CA PRO A 36 10.72 -1.78 6.50
C PRO A 36 9.63 -0.69 6.53
N PRO A 37 9.77 0.37 7.34
CA PRO A 37 8.83 1.50 7.36
C PRO A 37 8.58 2.15 6.00
N VAL A 38 9.60 2.18 5.14
CA VAL A 38 9.50 2.73 3.78
C VAL A 38 8.49 1.94 2.95
N LEU A 39 8.44 0.61 3.09
CA LEU A 39 7.46 -0.23 2.40
C LEU A 39 6.05 0.02 2.93
N LYS A 40 5.88 0.10 4.26
CA LYS A 40 4.60 0.42 4.89
C LYS A 40 4.08 1.77 4.40
N MET A 41 4.94 2.78 4.34
CA MET A 41 4.58 4.12 3.89
C MET A 41 4.24 4.17 2.40
N LEU A 42 4.96 3.42 1.55
CA LEU A 42 4.64 3.29 0.13
C LEU A 42 3.26 2.65 -0.08
N VAL A 43 2.97 1.59 0.65
CA VAL A 43 1.66 0.92 0.60
C VAL A 43 0.54 1.81 1.12
N THR A 44 0.77 2.54 2.21
CA THR A 44 -0.17 3.56 2.72
C THR A 44 -0.45 4.61 1.66
N GLN A 45 0.58 5.13 0.97
CA GLN A 45 0.38 6.10 -0.11
C GLN A 45 -0.45 5.53 -1.25
N SER A 46 -0.13 4.33 -1.74
CA SER A 46 -0.90 3.66 -2.79
C SER A 46 -2.35 3.40 -2.37
N LEU A 47 -2.61 3.05 -1.11
CA LEU A 47 -3.95 2.86 -0.58
C LEU A 47 -4.75 4.16 -0.60
N VAL A 48 -4.20 5.22 -0.02
CA VAL A 48 -4.85 6.54 0.06
C VAL A 48 -5.17 7.06 -1.34
N TYR A 49 -4.23 6.92 -2.27
CA TYR A 49 -4.43 7.29 -3.67
C TYR A 49 -5.55 6.46 -4.32
N SER A 50 -5.60 5.15 -4.07
CA SER A 50 -6.62 4.27 -4.63
C SER A 50 -8.02 4.59 -4.08
N VAL A 51 -8.14 4.92 -2.80
CA VAL A 51 -9.42 5.35 -2.20
C VAL A 51 -9.90 6.66 -2.83
N TRP A 52 -8.99 7.63 -3.00
CA TRP A 52 -9.29 8.88 -3.70
C TRP A 52 -9.73 8.63 -5.15
N GLN A 53 -9.00 7.78 -5.88
CA GLN A 53 -9.32 7.43 -7.26
C GLN A 53 -10.69 6.75 -7.36
N GLN A 54 -11.00 5.82 -6.45
CA GLN A 54 -12.29 5.16 -6.39
C GLN A 54 -13.43 6.15 -6.15
N ARG A 55 -13.27 7.07 -5.19
CA ARG A 55 -14.26 8.11 -4.92
C ARG A 55 -14.51 8.97 -6.16
N ASN A 56 -13.46 9.38 -6.86
CA ASN A 56 -13.59 10.17 -8.09
C ASN A 56 -14.28 9.39 -9.21
N ASN A 57 -13.96 8.10 -9.36
CA ASN A 57 -14.59 7.25 -10.37
C ASN A 57 -16.09 7.06 -10.10
N MET A 58 -16.48 6.95 -8.84
CA MET A 58 -17.89 6.95 -8.45
C MET A 58 -18.57 8.28 -8.75
N LEU A 59 -17.91 9.41 -8.47
CA LEU A 59 -18.47 10.75 -8.68
C LEU A 59 -18.67 11.07 -10.16
N HIS A 60 -17.68 10.76 -11.01
CA HIS A 60 -17.68 11.18 -12.41
C HIS A 60 -18.20 10.12 -13.38
N ASN A 61 -17.99 8.83 -13.07
CA ASN A 61 -18.29 7.73 -13.98
C ASN A 61 -19.33 6.76 -13.40
N GLN A 62 -19.87 7.03 -12.20
CA GLN A 62 -20.86 6.18 -11.50
C GLN A 62 -20.42 4.71 -11.39
N SER A 63 -19.11 4.46 -11.37
CA SER A 63 -18.56 3.12 -11.43
C SER A 63 -17.68 2.81 -10.23
N ILE A 64 -17.77 1.56 -9.77
CA ILE A 64 -17.00 1.03 -8.66
C ILE A 64 -16.07 -0.04 -9.23
N THR A 65 -14.78 0.21 -9.18
CA THR A 65 -13.76 -0.77 -9.54
C THR A 65 -13.71 -1.89 -8.47
N PRO A 66 -13.67 -3.17 -8.87
CA PRO A 66 -13.56 -4.28 -7.93
C PRO A 66 -12.27 -4.23 -7.10
N PRO A 67 -12.29 -4.63 -5.82
CA PRO A 67 -11.12 -4.57 -4.93
C PRO A 67 -9.86 -5.27 -5.47
N LEU A 68 -10.03 -6.41 -6.16
CA LEU A 68 -8.90 -7.14 -6.76
C LEU A 68 -8.22 -6.37 -7.89
N VAL A 69 -9.00 -5.64 -8.69
CA VAL A 69 -8.47 -4.80 -9.77
C VAL A 69 -7.72 -3.61 -9.18
N VAL A 70 -8.30 -2.96 -8.17
CA VAL A 70 -7.63 -1.88 -7.41
C VAL A 70 -6.32 -2.38 -6.81
N PHE A 71 -6.33 -3.56 -6.17
CA PHE A 71 -5.12 -4.15 -5.62
C PHE A 71 -4.07 -4.46 -6.70
N LYS A 72 -4.47 -4.96 -7.87
CA LYS A 72 -3.56 -5.22 -8.98
C LYS A 72 -2.85 -3.94 -9.43
N ASP A 73 -3.57 -2.84 -9.53
CA ASP A 73 -3.01 -1.53 -9.87
C ASP A 73 -2.08 -1.01 -8.78
N MET A 74 -2.47 -1.12 -7.50
CA MET A 74 -1.62 -0.80 -6.37
C MET A 74 -0.32 -1.61 -6.38
N ASN A 75 -0.42 -2.92 -6.58
CA ASN A 75 0.74 -3.81 -6.65
C ASN A 75 1.71 -3.38 -7.76
N ARG A 76 1.18 -3.03 -8.94
CA ARG A 76 1.98 -2.50 -10.05
C ARG A 76 2.64 -1.16 -9.67
N GLN A 77 1.94 -0.24 -9.02
CA GLN A 77 2.51 1.04 -8.57
C GLN A 77 3.64 0.86 -7.55
N VAL A 78 3.46 -0.03 -6.57
CA VAL A 78 4.47 -0.37 -5.56
C VAL A 78 5.72 -0.95 -6.24
N ILE A 79 5.54 -1.97 -7.09
CA ILE A 79 6.64 -2.61 -7.84
C ILE A 79 7.39 -1.60 -8.70
N ASN A 80 6.66 -0.76 -9.45
CA ASN A 80 7.26 0.26 -10.32
C ASN A 80 8.07 1.28 -9.51
N THR A 81 7.53 1.74 -8.39
CA THR A 81 8.21 2.71 -7.52
C THR A 81 9.49 2.11 -6.92
N ILE A 82 9.42 0.86 -6.45
CA ILE A 82 10.61 0.14 -5.95
C ILE A 82 11.65 -0.01 -7.07
N ASN A 83 11.24 -0.40 -8.27
CA ASN A 83 12.15 -0.55 -9.41
C ASN A 83 12.85 0.75 -9.81
N VAL A 84 12.10 1.84 -9.93
CA VAL A 84 12.64 3.17 -10.26
C VAL A 84 13.64 3.62 -9.20
N LEU A 85 13.33 3.36 -7.93
CA LEU A 85 14.15 3.83 -6.80
C LEU A 85 15.19 2.80 -6.33
N ARG A 86 15.35 1.65 -6.99
CA ARG A 86 16.16 0.51 -6.54
C ARG A 86 17.62 0.84 -6.19
N LYS A 87 18.19 1.88 -6.83
CA LYS A 87 19.56 2.34 -6.56
C LYS A 87 19.70 3.10 -5.24
N ARG A 88 18.60 3.58 -4.65
CA ARG A 88 18.61 4.27 -3.34
C ARG A 88 18.75 3.23 -2.22
N LYS A 89 19.64 3.49 -1.25
CA LYS A 89 19.92 2.57 -0.12
C LYS A 89 18.65 2.05 0.57
N LYS A 90 17.65 2.91 0.77
CA LYS A 90 16.37 2.56 1.42
C LYS A 90 15.47 1.63 0.59
N PHE A 91 15.70 1.50 -0.71
CA PHE A 91 14.86 0.76 -1.65
C PHE A 91 15.49 -0.56 -2.14
N ARG A 92 16.79 -0.74 -1.94
CA ARG A 92 17.57 -1.87 -2.48
C ARG A 92 16.98 -3.24 -2.16
N ASN A 93 16.44 -3.43 -0.95
CA ASN A 93 15.90 -4.70 -0.47
C ASN A 93 14.36 -4.71 -0.39
N LEU A 94 13.68 -3.67 -0.87
CA LEU A 94 12.22 -3.58 -0.73
C LEU A 94 11.47 -4.52 -1.65
N MET A 95 12.02 -4.85 -2.83
CA MET A 95 11.37 -5.78 -3.76
C MET A 95 11.28 -7.17 -3.15
N SER A 96 12.36 -7.66 -2.53
CA SER A 96 12.36 -8.92 -1.80
C SER A 96 11.35 -8.88 -0.65
N SER A 97 11.30 -7.80 0.13
CA SER A 97 10.31 -7.67 1.21
C SER A 97 8.86 -7.57 0.73
N TRP A 98 8.60 -7.26 -0.55
CA TRP A 98 7.26 -7.16 -1.12
C TRP A 98 6.80 -8.47 -1.80
N LEU A 99 7.72 -9.21 -2.40
CA LEU A 99 7.42 -10.44 -3.14
C LEU A 99 7.51 -11.70 -2.27
N LEU A 100 8.41 -11.73 -1.28
CA LEU A 100 8.68 -12.91 -0.43
C LEU A 100 7.75 -13.02 0.76
#